data_AF-A0A6G0IID0-F1
#
_entry.id   AF-A0A6G0IID0-F1
#
_cell.length_a   1.000
_cell.length_b   1.000
_cell.length_c   1.000
_cell.angle_alpha   90.00
_cell.angle_beta   90.00
_cell.angle_gamma   90.00
#
_symmetry.space_group_name_H-M   'P 1'
#
loop_
_entity.id
_entity.type
_entity.pdbx_description
1 polymer ?
#
loop_
_entity_poly.entity_id
_entity_poly.type
_entity_poly.pdbx_seq_one_letter_code
_entity_poly.pdbx_strand_id
1 'polypeptide(L)'
;MAELQMLLEEEIPAGKRALVESYQNLSRVAEYCENNYVQAQDKKKALEETKAYTTQSLASVAYQINALANNVLQLLDIQASQLRRMESSINHISQTVDIHKEKVARREIGILTTNKNTSRTHKIIAPGNMERPVRYIRKPIDYTLLDDVGHGVKQHGNNAAGRGGGTLSRTNPTHTEAPKPTHGWSWYPGAEHSIQDPGASETSSGAQ
;
A
#
# COMPACT_ATOMS: atom_id res chain seq x y z
N MET A 1 -1.06 29.24 20.99
CA MET A 1 -1.17 30.66 20.61
C MET A 1 -1.21 31.54 21.85
N ALA A 2 -2.14 31.31 22.80
CA ALA A 2 -2.19 32.08 24.04
C ALA A 2 -0.88 32.05 24.85
N GLU A 3 -0.25 30.88 24.97
CA GLU A 3 1.04 30.70 25.65
C GLU A 3 2.19 31.48 24.98
N LEU A 4 2.25 31.48 23.64
CA LEU A 4 3.24 32.25 22.89
C LEU A 4 3.06 33.76 23.10
N GLN A 5 1.81 34.22 23.13
CA GLN A 5 1.46 35.62 23.37
C GLN A 5 1.94 36.06 24.76
N MET A 6 1.62 35.28 25.79
CA MET A 6 2.04 35.53 27.17
C MET A 6 3.56 35.58 27.31
N LEU A 7 4.29 34.64 26.68
CA LEU A 7 5.76 34.65 26.66
C LEU A 7 6.33 35.93 26.02
N LEU A 8 5.77 36.36 24.88
CA LEU A 8 6.27 37.51 24.11
C LEU A 8 5.92 38.86 24.75
N GLU A 9 4.71 39.02 25.27
CA GLU A 9 4.20 40.31 25.72
C GLU A 9 4.44 40.54 27.21
N GLU A 10 4.46 39.48 28.01
CA GLU A 10 4.52 39.59 29.47
C GLU A 10 5.81 38.99 30.03
N GLU A 11 6.01 37.68 29.94
CA GLU A 11 7.01 36.97 30.75
C GLU A 11 8.45 37.29 30.35
N ILE A 12 8.79 37.23 29.07
CA ILE A 12 10.15 37.54 28.60
C ILE A 12 10.48 39.03 28.80
N PRO A 13 9.60 39.99 28.43
CA PRO A 13 9.83 41.41 28.73
C PRO A 13 9.93 41.69 30.23
N ALA A 14 9.11 41.06 31.06
CA ALA A 14 9.17 41.22 32.52
C ALA A 14 10.46 40.66 33.09
N GLY A 15 10.88 39.45 32.69
CA GLY A 15 12.15 38.86 33.10
C GLY A 15 13.34 39.71 32.69
N LYS A 16 13.33 40.27 31.47
CA LYS A 16 14.37 41.21 31.01
C LYS A 16 14.38 42.50 31.84
N ARG A 17 13.21 43.08 32.14
CA ARG A 17 13.09 44.27 33.01
C ARG A 17 13.64 43.99 34.41
N ALA A 18 13.28 42.85 35.00
CA ALA A 18 13.80 42.43 36.31
C ALA A 18 15.32 42.30 36.31
N LEU A 19 15.92 41.80 35.22
CA LEU A 19 17.37 41.71 35.08
C LEU A 19 18.05 43.08 35.00
N VAL A 20 17.45 44.03 34.29
CA VAL A 20 17.92 45.43 34.22
C VAL A 20 17.80 46.12 35.57
N GLU A 21 16.72 45.89 36.29
CA GLU A 21 16.53 46.41 37.64
C GLU A 21 17.55 45.80 38.62
N SER A 22 17.78 44.49 38.53
CA SER A 22 18.79 43.77 39.29
C SER A 22 20.18 44.38 39.12
N TYR A 23 20.57 44.73 37.88
CA TYR A 23 21.82 45.44 37.61
C TYR A 23 21.95 46.75 38.40
N GLN A 24 20.91 47.59 38.40
CA GLN A 24 20.92 48.86 39.16
C GLN A 24 20.94 48.62 40.67
N ASN A 25 20.15 47.65 41.14
CA ASN A 25 20.03 47.32 42.57
C ASN A 25 21.36 46.78 43.11
N LEU A 26 22.04 45.90 42.37
CA LEU A 26 23.34 45.36 42.76
C LEU A 26 24.43 46.43 42.84
N SER A 27 24.40 47.43 41.95
CA SER A 27 25.31 48.58 42.05
C SER A 27 25.13 49.33 43.37
N ARG A 28 23.87 49.55 43.80
CA ARG A 28 23.57 50.21 45.08
C ARG A 28 23.92 49.34 46.29
N VAL A 29 23.70 48.02 46.20
CA VAL A 29 24.09 47.06 47.25
C VAL A 29 25.61 47.05 47.42
N ALA A 30 26.37 47.06 46.33
CA ALA A 30 27.82 47.11 46.38
C ALA A 30 28.33 48.39 47.07
N GLU A 31 27.80 49.55 46.66
CA GLU A 31 28.13 50.84 47.29
C GLU A 31 27.74 50.87 48.78
N TYR A 32 26.59 50.32 49.14
CA TYR A 32 26.17 50.18 50.53
C TYR A 32 27.13 49.30 51.33
N CYS A 33 27.51 48.13 50.82
CA CYS A 33 28.42 47.22 51.51
C CYS A 33 29.79 47.88 51.74
N GLU A 34 30.31 48.60 50.75
CA GLU A 34 31.57 49.34 50.87
C GLU A 34 31.47 50.44 51.94
N ASN A 35 30.46 51.30 51.86
CA ASN A 35 30.26 52.39 52.82
C ASN A 35 30.00 51.89 54.24
N ASN A 36 29.18 50.85 54.40
CA ASN A 36 28.90 50.20 55.68
C ASN A 36 30.20 49.63 56.27
N TYR A 37 31.01 48.96 55.46
CA TYR A 37 32.28 48.43 55.92
C TYR A 37 33.25 49.54 56.37
N VAL A 38 33.34 50.65 55.65
CA VAL A 38 34.22 51.79 56.02
C VAL A 38 33.74 52.48 57.30
N GLN A 39 32.43 52.72 57.45
CA GLN A 39 31.85 53.47 58.57
C GLN A 39 31.63 52.63 59.84
N ALA A 40 31.46 51.32 59.73
CA ALA A 40 31.20 50.46 60.89
C ALA A 40 32.39 50.40 61.86
N GLN A 41 32.09 50.44 63.18
CA GLN A 41 33.08 50.21 64.24
C GLN A 41 33.52 48.74 64.30
N ASP A 42 32.58 47.80 64.09
CA ASP A 42 32.87 46.37 64.03
C ASP A 42 32.96 45.87 62.58
N LYS A 43 34.20 45.72 62.10
CA LYS A 43 34.48 45.26 60.74
C LYS A 43 34.09 43.80 60.50
N LYS A 44 34.10 42.94 61.53
CA LYS A 44 33.73 41.52 61.34
C LYS A 44 32.25 41.41 61.04
N LYS A 45 31.42 42.14 61.79
CA LYS A 45 29.98 42.17 61.56
C LYS A 45 29.63 42.72 60.17
N ALA A 46 30.22 43.86 59.76
CA ALA A 46 29.97 44.44 58.44
C ALA A 46 30.41 43.52 57.29
N LEU A 47 31.49 42.76 57.47
CA LEU A 47 31.94 41.77 56.49
C LEU A 47 30.96 40.61 56.36
N GLU A 48 30.45 40.08 57.47
CA GLU A 48 29.44 39.00 57.43
C GLU A 48 28.15 39.45 56.74
N GLU A 49 27.72 40.69 56.99
CA GLU A 49 26.58 41.29 56.28
C GLU A 49 26.86 41.42 54.77
N THR A 50 28.06 41.83 54.37
CA THR A 50 28.48 41.88 52.96
C THR A 50 28.47 40.49 52.31
N LYS A 51 28.92 39.44 53.02
CA LYS A 51 28.85 38.06 52.53
C LYS A 51 27.41 37.59 52.33
N ALA A 52 26.51 37.98 53.24
CA ALA A 52 25.09 37.67 53.11
C ALA A 52 24.50 38.32 51.86
N TYR A 53 24.73 39.61 51.64
CA TYR A 53 24.32 40.31 50.43
C TYR A 53 24.93 39.70 49.16
N THR A 54 26.20 39.29 49.20
CA THR A 54 26.87 38.63 48.06
C THR A 54 26.18 37.32 47.70
N THR A 55 25.86 36.51 48.70
CA THR A 55 25.18 35.21 48.50
C THR A 55 23.77 35.41 47.95
N GLN A 56 23.01 36.35 48.52
CA GLN A 56 21.66 36.69 48.04
C GLN A 56 21.69 37.22 46.61
N SER A 57 22.66 38.08 46.28
CA SER A 57 22.86 38.65 44.95
C SER A 57 23.14 37.58 43.91
N LEU A 58 24.05 36.65 44.22
CA LEU A 58 24.37 35.52 43.34
C LEU A 58 23.14 34.64 43.08
N ALA A 59 22.41 34.27 44.13
CA ALA A 59 21.21 33.46 44.02
C ALA A 59 20.11 34.16 43.20
N SER A 60 19.91 35.46 43.44
CA SER A 60 18.89 36.26 42.75
C SER A 60 19.16 36.35 41.24
N VAL A 61 20.40 36.69 40.84
CA VAL A 61 20.76 36.80 39.42
C VAL A 61 20.68 35.43 38.74
N ALA A 62 21.19 34.37 39.37
CA ALA A 62 21.13 33.03 38.81
C ALA A 62 19.68 32.58 38.56
N TYR A 63 18.77 32.85 39.50
CA TYR A 63 17.34 32.56 39.34
C TYR A 63 16.72 33.34 38.17
N GLN A 64 16.97 34.65 38.10
CA GLN A 64 16.40 35.49 37.04
C GLN A 64 16.89 35.07 35.65
N ILE A 65 18.18 34.74 35.51
CA ILE A 65 18.74 34.24 34.25
C ILE A 65 18.13 32.89 33.88
N ASN A 66 18.04 31.95 34.84
CA ASN A 66 17.46 30.63 34.59
C ASN A 66 15.99 30.72 34.18
N ALA A 67 15.18 31.54 34.87
CA ALA A 67 13.78 31.74 34.52
C ALA A 67 13.63 32.30 33.10
N LEU A 68 14.38 33.36 32.76
CA LEU A 68 14.33 33.95 31.43
C LEU A 68 14.79 32.97 30.33
N ALA A 69 15.84 32.19 30.60
CA ALA A 69 16.34 31.19 29.65
C ALA A 69 15.29 30.12 29.35
N ASN A 70 14.62 29.59 30.38
CA ASN A 70 13.56 28.60 30.19
C ASN A 70 12.39 29.16 29.37
N ASN A 71 11.97 30.40 29.64
CA ASN A 71 10.90 31.05 28.87
C ASN A 71 11.30 31.26 27.40
N VAL A 72 12.56 31.63 27.13
CA VAL A 72 13.07 31.76 25.75
C VAL A 72 13.13 30.40 25.04
N LEU A 73 13.58 29.34 25.71
CA LEU A 73 13.58 27.99 25.13
C LEU A 73 12.16 27.52 24.79
N GLN A 74 11.21 27.72 25.71
CA GLN A 74 9.80 27.39 25.51
C GLN A 74 9.19 28.16 24.33
N LEU A 75 9.51 29.45 24.20
CA LEU A 75 9.12 30.27 23.05
C LEU A 75 9.59 29.65 21.72
N LEU A 76 10.88 29.27 21.65
CA LEU A 76 11.48 28.70 20.45
C LEU A 76 10.88 27.33 20.11
N ASP A 77 10.61 26.48 21.10
CA ASP A 77 9.97 25.18 20.90
C ASP A 77 8.55 25.33 20.35
N ILE A 78 7.77 26.27 20.88
CA ILE A 78 6.43 26.58 20.37
C ILE A 78 6.50 27.04 18.91
N GLN A 79 7.40 27.96 18.58
CA GLN A 79 7.59 28.45 17.21
C GLN A 79 8.04 27.34 16.25
N ALA A 80 8.99 26.50 16.65
CA ALA A 80 9.44 25.36 15.86
C ALA A 80 8.27 24.39 15.58
N SER A 81 7.41 24.13 16.57
CA SER A 81 6.22 23.30 16.39
C SER A 81 5.20 23.94 15.42
N GLN A 82 5.05 25.27 15.45
CA GLN A 82 4.17 26.00 14.55
C GLN A 82 4.65 25.89 13.11
N LEU A 83 5.94 26.06 12.86
CA LEU A 83 6.53 25.92 11.53
C LEU A 83 6.35 24.51 10.98
N ARG A 84 6.57 23.46 11.79
CA ARG A 84 6.33 22.06 11.37
C ARG A 84 4.87 21.81 10.97
N ARG A 85 3.91 22.40 11.70
CA ARG A 85 2.49 22.30 11.34
C ARG A 85 2.18 23.06 10.05
N MET A 86 2.72 24.27 9.90
CA MET A 86 2.57 25.07 8.68
C MET A 86 3.16 24.36 7.45
N GLU A 87 4.34 23.77 7.59
CA GLU A 87 4.99 22.97 6.54
C GLU A 87 4.11 21.80 6.11
N SER A 88 3.54 21.05 7.06
CA SER A 88 2.60 19.98 6.76
C SER A 88 1.35 20.47 6.02
N SER A 89 0.76 21.60 6.44
CA SER A 89 -0.36 22.23 5.73
C SER A 89 0.01 22.63 4.30
N ILE A 90 1.21 23.19 4.10
CA ILE A 90 1.73 23.56 2.77
C ILE A 90 1.93 22.31 1.91
N ASN A 91 2.45 21.22 2.47
CA ASN A 91 2.62 19.97 1.75
C ASN A 91 1.28 19.40 1.25
N HIS A 92 0.22 19.46 2.07
CA HIS A 92 -1.12 19.07 1.64
C HIS A 92 -1.67 19.97 0.51
N ILE A 93 -1.42 21.28 0.58
CA ILE A 93 -1.78 22.21 -0.49
C ILE A 93 -1.02 21.87 -1.77
N SER A 94 0.29 21.62 -1.68
CA SER A 94 1.12 21.23 -2.83
C SER A 94 0.56 19.98 -3.50
N GLN A 95 0.31 18.92 -2.74
CA GLN A 95 -0.29 17.69 -3.27
C GLN A 95 -1.65 17.93 -3.92
N THR A 96 -2.49 18.78 -3.32
CA THR A 96 -3.81 19.11 -3.89
C THR A 96 -3.67 19.84 -5.23
N VAL A 97 -2.70 20.76 -5.34
CA VAL A 97 -2.40 21.47 -6.57
C VAL A 97 -1.83 20.51 -7.62
N ASP A 98 -0.89 19.64 -7.26
CA ASP A 98 -0.29 18.66 -8.18
C ASP A 98 -1.35 17.72 -8.75
N ILE A 99 -2.22 17.19 -7.88
CA ILE A 99 -3.37 16.37 -8.27
C ILE A 99 -4.30 17.15 -9.19
N HIS A 100 -4.57 18.42 -8.88
CA HIS A 100 -5.43 19.27 -9.72
C HIS A 100 -4.81 19.50 -11.10
N LYS A 101 -3.52 19.83 -11.16
CA LYS A 101 -2.78 20.05 -12.41
C LYS A 101 -2.78 18.78 -13.28
N GLU A 102 -2.48 17.63 -12.69
CA GLU A 102 -2.54 16.34 -13.39
C GLU A 102 -3.96 16.03 -13.88
N LYS A 103 -5.00 16.28 -13.06
CA LYS A 103 -6.41 16.08 -13.47
C LYS A 103 -6.81 16.96 -14.64
N VAL A 104 -6.37 18.23 -14.66
CA VAL A 104 -6.63 19.16 -15.78
C VAL A 104 -5.94 18.65 -17.04
N ALA A 105 -4.66 18.31 -16.96
CA ALA A 105 -3.91 17.76 -18.10
C ALA A 105 -4.53 16.46 -18.63
N ARG A 106 -4.93 15.54 -17.74
CA ARG A 106 -5.63 14.30 -18.11
C ARG A 106 -6.99 14.55 -18.76
N ARG A 107 -7.72 15.57 -18.31
CA ARG A 107 -8.99 15.97 -18.93
C ARG A 107 -8.75 16.48 -20.36
N GLU A 108 -7.73 17.31 -20.57
CA GLU A 108 -7.38 17.84 -21.89
C GLU A 108 -7.01 16.72 -22.88
N ILE A 109 -6.10 15.82 -22.49
CA ILE A 109 -5.76 14.67 -23.36
C ILE A 109 -6.93 13.69 -23.50
N GLY A 110 -7.78 13.55 -22.46
CA GLY A 110 -8.94 12.67 -22.46
C GLY A 110 -9.94 12.95 -23.59
N ILE A 111 -10.08 14.22 -23.99
CA ILE A 111 -10.92 14.63 -25.15
C ILE A 111 -10.45 13.97 -26.45
N LEU A 112 -9.15 13.72 -26.57
CA LEU A 112 -8.52 13.14 -27.77
C LEU A 112 -8.44 11.61 -27.72
N THR A 113 -9.03 10.98 -26.70
CA THR A 113 -8.98 9.53 -26.50
C THR A 113 -10.35 8.88 -26.65
N THR A 114 -10.34 7.61 -27.02
CA THR A 114 -11.52 6.73 -26.96
C THR A 114 -11.08 5.35 -26.49
N ASN A 115 -12.01 4.55 -25.98
CA ASN A 115 -11.68 3.22 -25.48
C ASN A 115 -11.15 2.33 -26.61
N LYS A 116 -9.99 1.70 -26.40
CA LYS A 116 -9.51 0.62 -27.26
C LYS A 116 -10.13 -0.69 -26.79
N ASN A 117 -11.11 -1.21 -27.52
CA ASN A 117 -11.70 -2.52 -27.25
C ASN A 117 -10.73 -3.64 -27.62
N THR A 118 -9.78 -3.93 -26.74
CA THR A 118 -8.86 -5.06 -26.88
C THR A 118 -9.41 -6.23 -26.08
N SER A 119 -9.82 -7.29 -26.77
CA SER A 119 -10.16 -8.57 -26.14
C SER A 119 -8.97 -9.51 -26.24
N ARG A 120 -8.78 -10.34 -25.21
CA ARG A 120 -7.77 -11.39 -25.22
C ARG A 120 -8.45 -12.72 -25.50
N THR A 121 -8.04 -13.40 -26.55
CA THR A 121 -8.58 -14.72 -26.93
C THR A 121 -7.47 -15.76 -26.90
N HIS A 122 -7.86 -17.02 -26.69
CA HIS A 122 -6.93 -18.14 -26.85
C HIS A 122 -6.68 -18.39 -28.35
N LYS A 123 -5.45 -18.81 -28.68
CA LYS A 123 -5.05 -19.12 -30.06
C LYS A 123 -5.90 -20.24 -30.69
N ILE A 124 -6.35 -21.17 -29.86
CA ILE A 124 -7.19 -22.29 -30.24
C ILE A 124 -8.36 -22.31 -29.26
N ILE A 125 -9.57 -22.29 -29.79
CA ILE A 125 -10.82 -22.43 -29.02
C ILE A 125 -11.48 -23.69 -29.55
N ALA A 126 -11.42 -24.77 -28.78
CA ALA A 126 -12.09 -26.01 -29.15
C ALA A 126 -13.62 -25.81 -29.11
N PRO A 127 -14.38 -26.38 -30.06
CA PRO A 127 -15.84 -26.33 -30.01
C PRO A 127 -16.35 -27.07 -28.76
N GLY A 128 -17.44 -26.57 -28.16
CA GLY A 128 -18.01 -27.13 -26.92
C GLY A 128 -18.47 -28.59 -27.05
N ASN A 129 -18.83 -29.02 -28.27
CA ASN A 129 -19.12 -30.40 -28.60
C ASN A 129 -18.06 -30.92 -29.59
N MET A 130 -17.18 -31.79 -29.11
CA MET A 130 -16.25 -32.51 -29.99
C MET A 130 -17.01 -33.58 -30.78
N GLU A 131 -16.76 -33.65 -32.09
CA GLU A 131 -17.34 -34.67 -32.95
C GLU A 131 -16.98 -36.08 -32.44
N ARG A 132 -17.98 -36.97 -32.35
CA ARG A 132 -17.77 -38.34 -31.88
C ARG A 132 -17.17 -39.18 -33.02
N PRO A 133 -16.03 -39.86 -32.81
CA PRO A 133 -15.48 -40.76 -33.81
C PRO A 133 -16.50 -41.84 -34.23
N VAL A 134 -16.85 -41.88 -35.51
CA VAL A 134 -17.80 -42.87 -36.05
C VAL A 134 -17.03 -44.09 -36.55
N ARG A 135 -17.41 -45.28 -36.07
CA ARG A 135 -16.82 -46.55 -36.52
C ARG A 135 -17.25 -46.89 -37.93
N TYR A 136 -16.30 -47.25 -38.79
CA TYR A 136 -16.58 -47.75 -40.13
C TYR A 136 -17.41 -49.04 -40.10
N ILE A 137 -18.43 -49.13 -40.96
CA ILE A 137 -19.28 -50.30 -41.16
C ILE A 137 -19.40 -50.53 -42.67
N ARG A 138 -19.04 -51.74 -43.14
CA ARG A 138 -19.23 -52.12 -44.54
C ARG A 138 -20.73 -52.23 -44.84
N LYS A 139 -21.23 -51.41 -45.75
CA LYS A 139 -22.58 -51.52 -46.32
C LYS A 139 -22.46 -51.88 -47.81
N PRO A 140 -23.25 -52.83 -48.33
CA PRO A 140 -23.30 -53.09 -49.77
C PRO A 140 -23.82 -51.86 -50.51
N ILE A 141 -23.59 -51.80 -51.83
CA ILE A 141 -24.12 -50.72 -52.67
C ILE A 141 -25.64 -50.79 -52.63
N ASP A 142 -26.26 -49.73 -52.13
CA ASP A 142 -27.72 -49.56 -52.08
C ASP A 142 -28.14 -48.69 -53.27
N TYR A 143 -28.72 -49.31 -54.29
CA TYR A 143 -29.21 -48.63 -55.48
C TYR A 143 -30.53 -47.88 -55.24
N THR A 144 -31.14 -48.00 -54.06
CA THR A 144 -32.43 -47.37 -53.68
C THR A 144 -32.28 -46.18 -52.73
N LEU A 145 -31.07 -45.88 -52.25
CA LEU A 145 -30.79 -44.83 -51.25
C LEU A 145 -31.30 -43.43 -51.65
N LEU A 146 -31.42 -43.19 -52.96
CA LEU A 146 -31.83 -41.91 -53.53
C LEU A 146 -33.22 -41.95 -54.18
N ASP A 147 -33.96 -43.06 -54.07
CA ASP A 147 -35.27 -43.21 -54.71
C ASP A 147 -36.33 -42.25 -54.16
N ASP A 148 -36.13 -41.74 -52.94
CA ASP A 148 -37.01 -40.75 -52.32
C ASP A 148 -36.50 -39.30 -52.53
N VAL A 149 -35.41 -39.11 -53.29
CA VAL A 149 -34.87 -37.80 -53.65
C VAL A 149 -35.27 -37.45 -55.09
N GLY A 150 -36.19 -36.48 -55.26
CA GLY A 150 -36.66 -36.04 -56.57
C GLY A 150 -37.76 -36.95 -57.15
N HIS A 151 -37.64 -37.34 -58.43
CA HIS A 151 -38.59 -38.24 -59.11
C HIS A 151 -37.98 -39.64 -59.25
N GLY A 152 -37.70 -40.28 -58.11
CA GLY A 152 -37.06 -41.60 -58.11
C GLY A 152 -37.95 -42.69 -58.73
N VAL A 153 -37.30 -43.64 -59.39
CA VAL A 153 -37.97 -44.78 -60.05
C VAL A 153 -37.72 -46.02 -59.22
N LYS A 154 -38.72 -46.41 -58.44
CA LYS A 154 -38.64 -47.62 -57.60
C LYS A 154 -38.69 -48.85 -58.51
N GLN A 155 -37.70 -49.75 -58.39
CA GLN A 155 -37.69 -51.00 -59.15
C GLN A 155 -38.85 -51.89 -58.68
N HIS A 156 -39.97 -51.89 -59.42
CA HIS A 156 -41.12 -52.74 -59.14
C HIS A 156 -40.86 -54.13 -59.74
N GLY A 157 -40.64 -55.16 -58.92
CA GLY A 157 -40.30 -56.50 -59.39
C GLY A 157 -40.95 -57.63 -58.59
N ASN A 158 -42.07 -58.14 -59.10
CA ASN A 158 -42.54 -59.50 -58.83
C ASN A 158 -41.61 -60.51 -59.55
N ASN A 159 -41.04 -61.45 -58.77
CA ASN A 159 -40.53 -62.81 -59.06
C ASN A 159 -40.14 -63.23 -60.51
N ALA A 160 -38.91 -63.74 -60.71
CA ALA A 160 -38.60 -65.19 -60.58
C ALA A 160 -37.17 -65.60 -61.06
N ALA A 161 -36.45 -66.27 -60.14
CA ALA A 161 -35.61 -67.48 -60.27
C ALA A 161 -34.52 -67.65 -61.36
N GLY A 162 -33.29 -68.03 -60.92
CA GLY A 162 -32.37 -68.75 -61.81
C GLY A 162 -30.92 -69.06 -61.40
N ARG A 163 -30.71 -69.75 -60.26
CA ARG A 163 -29.61 -70.72 -59.98
C ARG A 163 -28.13 -70.29 -59.89
N GLY A 164 -27.55 -70.64 -58.73
CA GLY A 164 -26.12 -70.89 -58.49
C GLY A 164 -25.62 -70.11 -57.28
N GLY A 165 -25.83 -70.50 -56.03
CA GLY A 165 -25.56 -71.81 -55.43
C GLY A 165 -24.34 -71.68 -54.52
N GLY A 166 -24.54 -71.69 -53.19
CA GLY A 166 -23.43 -71.70 -52.24
C GLY A 166 -23.70 -71.02 -50.90
N THR A 167 -24.66 -71.53 -50.13
CA THR A 167 -24.65 -71.37 -48.67
C THR A 167 -23.37 -71.99 -48.13
N LEU A 168 -22.49 -71.18 -47.52
CA LEU A 168 -21.53 -71.66 -46.54
C LEU A 168 -21.75 -70.94 -45.22
N SER A 169 -22.72 -71.47 -44.46
CA SER A 169 -22.66 -71.42 -43.01
C SER A 169 -21.42 -72.21 -42.58
N ARG A 170 -20.34 -71.51 -42.23
CA ARG A 170 -19.17 -72.11 -41.61
C ARG A 170 -18.96 -71.49 -40.23
N THR A 171 -19.51 -72.20 -39.25
CA THR A 171 -19.00 -72.47 -37.90
C THR A 171 -18.10 -71.41 -37.24
N ASN A 172 -18.63 -70.85 -36.16
CA ASN A 172 -17.89 -70.21 -35.08
C ASN A 172 -16.79 -71.16 -34.52
N PRO A 173 -15.52 -70.73 -34.43
CA PRO A 173 -14.59 -71.27 -33.45
C PRO A 173 -14.55 -70.36 -32.23
N THR A 174 -14.81 -70.94 -31.06
CA THR A 174 -14.43 -70.39 -29.76
C THR A 174 -12.91 -70.28 -29.70
N HIS A 175 -12.38 -69.09 -29.36
CA HIS A 175 -11.06 -68.96 -28.79
C HIS A 175 -11.10 -67.92 -27.67
N THR A 176 -11.05 -68.44 -26.45
CA THR A 176 -10.23 -67.99 -25.32
C THR A 176 -9.77 -66.52 -25.29
N GLU A 177 -10.18 -65.90 -24.19
CA GLU A 177 -9.82 -64.60 -23.63
C GLU A 177 -8.31 -64.29 -23.60
N ALA A 178 -7.95 -63.01 -23.78
CA ALA A 178 -6.72 -62.42 -23.27
C ALA A 178 -6.91 -60.89 -23.04
N PRO A 179 -6.16 -60.28 -22.11
CA PRO A 179 -6.68 -59.33 -21.13
C PRO A 179 -6.69 -57.86 -21.60
N LYS A 180 -7.44 -57.03 -20.86
CA LYS A 180 -7.28 -55.58 -20.87
C LYS A 180 -5.87 -55.21 -20.38
N PRO A 181 -5.14 -54.31 -21.05
CA PRO A 181 -3.94 -53.75 -20.44
C PRO A 181 -4.37 -52.73 -19.37
N THR A 182 -4.17 -53.11 -18.12
CA THR A 182 -3.90 -52.16 -17.02
C THR A 182 -2.40 -52.01 -16.85
N HIS A 183 -1.99 -50.86 -16.31
CA HIS A 183 -0.63 -50.40 -16.00
C HIS A 183 0.12 -49.85 -17.21
N GLY A 184 0.49 -48.57 -17.24
CA GLY A 184 1.18 -47.86 -16.18
C GLY A 184 2.66 -47.85 -16.54
N TRP A 185 3.12 -46.76 -17.15
CA TRP A 185 4.55 -46.45 -17.25
C TRP A 185 4.75 -45.12 -16.53
N SER A 186 5.10 -45.21 -15.26
CA SER A 186 5.93 -44.20 -14.65
C SER A 186 7.35 -44.40 -15.18
N TRP A 187 7.91 -43.33 -15.74
CA TRP A 187 9.35 -43.10 -15.80
C TRP A 187 9.55 -41.62 -15.49
N TYR A 188 9.90 -41.32 -14.24
CA TYR A 188 10.68 -40.14 -13.89
C TYR A 188 12.12 -40.39 -14.36
N PRO A 189 12.92 -39.39 -14.79
CA PRO A 189 13.28 -38.27 -13.90
C PRO A 189 13.59 -36.93 -14.60
N GLY A 190 13.66 -35.84 -13.81
CA GLY A 190 14.51 -34.71 -14.19
C GLY A 190 14.01 -33.32 -13.82
N ALA A 191 14.27 -32.93 -12.58
CA ALA A 191 14.72 -31.60 -12.14
C ALA A 191 14.09 -30.34 -12.77
N GLU A 192 13.25 -29.64 -11.99
CA GLU A 192 13.26 -28.17 -11.98
C GLU A 192 13.18 -27.60 -10.56
N HIS A 193 14.24 -26.87 -10.26
CA HIS A 193 14.43 -25.79 -9.30
C HIS A 193 13.22 -25.28 -8.50
N SER A 194 13.47 -25.17 -7.19
CA SER A 194 12.85 -24.19 -6.29
C SER A 194 12.86 -22.79 -6.89
N ILE A 195 11.69 -22.13 -6.89
CA ILE A 195 11.59 -20.70 -6.61
C ILE A 195 10.45 -20.52 -5.60
N GLN A 196 10.83 -20.03 -4.42
CA GLN A 196 9.94 -19.46 -3.43
C GLN A 196 9.26 -18.20 -3.97
N ASP A 197 7.94 -18.11 -3.83
CA ASP A 197 7.24 -16.83 -3.72
C ASP A 197 6.59 -16.74 -2.34
N PRO A 198 6.94 -15.73 -1.52
CA PRO A 198 6.28 -15.45 -0.26
C PRO A 198 5.08 -14.50 -0.45
N GLY A 199 3.94 -14.90 0.13
CA GLY A 199 3.07 -14.06 0.97
C GLY A 199 2.37 -12.81 0.40
N ALA A 200 1.04 -12.86 0.36
CA ALA A 200 0.12 -11.79 0.80
C ALA A 200 -1.31 -12.38 0.88
N SER A 201 -1.78 -12.86 2.03
CA SER A 201 -2.52 -12.13 3.09
C SER A 201 -3.79 -11.40 2.62
N GLU A 202 -4.90 -12.10 2.78
CA GLU A 202 -6.18 -11.67 3.39
C GLU A 202 -6.60 -10.20 3.33
N THR A 203 -7.79 -9.96 2.74
CA THR A 203 -8.78 -9.07 3.37
C THR A 203 -10.17 -9.70 3.27
N SER A 204 -10.69 -10.02 4.45
CA SER A 204 -12.05 -10.44 4.78
C SER A 204 -13.09 -9.37 4.40
N SER A 205 -14.18 -9.80 3.78
CA SER A 205 -15.41 -9.03 3.60
C SER A 205 -16.40 -9.43 4.70
N GLY A 206 -16.51 -8.60 5.73
CA GLY A 206 -17.59 -8.66 6.71
C GLY A 206 -18.81 -7.92 6.17
N ALA A 207 -19.90 -8.65 6.00
CA ALA A 207 -21.24 -8.11 5.74
C ALA A 207 -21.93 -7.78 7.07
N GLN A 208 -22.41 -6.55 7.20
CA GLN A 208 -23.62 -6.15 7.93
C GLN A 208 -24.20 -4.92 7.25
#